data_AF-A0A8S0TM96-F1
#
_entry.id   AF-A0A8S0TM96-F1
#
_cell.length_a   1.000
_cell.length_b   1.000
_cell.length_c   1.000
_cell.angle_alpha   90.00
_cell.angle_beta   90.00
_cell.angle_gamma   90.00
#
_symmetry.space_group_name_H-M   'P 1'
#
loop_
_entity.id
_entity.type
_entity.pdbx_description
1 polymer ?
#
loop_
_entity_poly.entity_id
_entity_poly.type
_entity_poly.pdbx_seq_one_letter_code
_entity_poly.pdbx_strand_id
1 'polypeptide(L)'
;MQVDLLKVKVNKLASVKSQLPYSYYSLPYRKPDKILDSMENLGEVLRGDRIANSLYEFKMPEPQMCNVVCRITLNAKDAKEFKERIEDEYRVNMILDNLPLVEPYKRNDIDSVVSQHGFHVGLIGQYAGKREQKYFINNHMTFTVKFHKDEPTDAARIVGFEVKPFSARHEYEGKWDDKKRLTTCDPHAKHSVTSSDSPHEVEDEKEIIFTYDV
;
A
#
# COMPACT_ATOMS: atom_id res chain seq x y z
N MET A 1 -1.95 -27.71 -7.90
CA MET A 1 -2.07 -26.55 -7.02
C MET A 1 -3.32 -25.77 -7.42
N GLN A 2 -4.28 -25.65 -6.51
CA GLN A 2 -5.45 -24.81 -6.70
C GLN A 2 -5.01 -23.36 -6.52
N VAL A 3 -5.40 -22.47 -7.44
CA VAL A 3 -5.12 -21.04 -7.31
C VAL A 3 -6.09 -20.48 -6.27
N ASP A 4 -5.55 -20.09 -5.13
CA ASP A 4 -6.34 -19.47 -4.06
C ASP A 4 -6.30 -17.95 -4.22
N LEU A 5 -7.49 -17.35 -4.25
CA LEU A 5 -7.65 -15.90 -4.24
C LEU A 5 -7.64 -15.40 -2.79
N LEU A 6 -6.58 -14.70 -2.42
CA LEU A 6 -6.45 -14.12 -1.09
C LEU A 6 -6.92 -12.66 -1.11
N LYS A 7 -7.83 -12.31 -0.19
CA LYS A 7 -8.36 -10.96 -0.07
C LYS A 7 -7.64 -10.21 1.03
N VAL A 8 -6.97 -9.12 0.67
CA VAL A 8 -6.34 -8.24 1.67
C VAL A 8 -7.41 -7.34 2.28
N LYS A 9 -7.35 -7.18 3.61
CA LYS A 9 -8.19 -6.24 4.35
C LYS A 9 -7.38 -4.99 4.73
N VAL A 10 -8.03 -3.84 4.77
CA VAL A 10 -7.47 -2.61 5.35
C VAL A 10 -7.95 -2.47 6.79
N ASN A 11 -7.16 -1.86 7.67
CA ASN A 11 -7.54 -1.66 9.08
C ASN A 11 -7.61 -0.18 9.45
N LYS A 12 -6.45 0.45 9.67
CA LYS A 12 -6.39 1.81 10.20
C LYS A 12 -5.16 2.57 9.73
N LEU A 13 -5.22 3.88 9.90
CA LEU A 13 -4.07 4.76 9.86
C LEU A 13 -3.62 4.98 11.31
N ALA A 14 -2.35 4.69 11.59
CA ALA A 14 -1.75 4.89 12.91
C ALA A 14 -0.48 5.73 12.77
N SER A 15 -0.24 6.63 13.71
CA SER A 15 0.94 7.49 13.74
C SER A 15 1.68 7.30 15.07
N VAL A 16 3.00 7.50 15.05
CA VAL A 16 3.79 7.60 16.29
C VAL A 16 3.76 9.00 16.89
N LYS A 17 3.36 10.02 16.12
CA LYS A 17 3.19 11.41 16.56
C LYS A 17 1.84 11.67 17.23
N SER A 18 0.83 10.86 16.91
CA SER A 18 -0.55 11.03 17.37
C SER A 18 -1.12 9.73 17.92
N GLN A 19 -1.85 9.82 19.03
CA GLN A 19 -2.54 8.68 19.65
C GLN A 19 -3.89 8.35 18.99
N LEU A 20 -4.34 9.16 18.03
CA LEU A 20 -5.65 8.99 17.38
C LEU A 20 -5.52 8.13 16.11
N PRO A 21 -6.07 6.90 16.10
CA PRO A 21 -6.18 6.13 14.87
C PRO A 21 -7.32 6.66 14.00
N TYR A 22 -7.14 6.61 12.68
CA TYR A 22 -8.20 6.88 11.70
C TYR A 22 -8.54 5.63 10.90
N SER A 23 -9.76 5.54 10.37
CA SER A 23 -10.07 4.49 9.39
C SER A 23 -9.21 4.68 8.14
N TYR A 24 -8.80 3.60 7.48
CA TYR A 24 -8.13 3.67 6.18
C TYR A 24 -8.88 4.57 5.18
N TYR A 25 -10.21 4.44 5.14
CA TYR A 25 -11.09 5.19 4.22
C TYR A 25 -11.44 6.61 4.69
N SER A 26 -10.76 7.12 5.73
CA SER A 26 -10.78 8.55 6.06
C SER A 26 -9.92 9.38 5.11
N LEU A 27 -8.94 8.75 4.44
CA LEU A 27 -8.20 9.35 3.34
C LEU A 27 -8.94 9.07 2.01
N PRO A 28 -8.70 9.88 0.95
CA PRO A 28 -9.40 9.77 -0.32
C PRO A 28 -8.86 8.61 -1.20
N TYR A 29 -8.55 7.47 -0.59
CA TYR A 29 -8.34 6.22 -1.30
C TYR A 29 -9.63 5.74 -1.98
N ARG A 30 -9.49 5.02 -3.10
CA ARG A 30 -10.65 4.43 -3.78
C ARG A 30 -11.33 3.39 -2.87
N LYS A 31 -12.62 3.58 -2.66
CA LYS A 31 -13.48 2.65 -1.92
C LYS A 31 -14.02 1.56 -2.86
N PRO A 32 -14.18 0.32 -2.39
CA PRO A 32 -14.98 -0.68 -3.10
C PRO A 32 -16.45 -0.22 -3.15
N ASP A 33 -17.24 -0.80 -4.05
CA ASP A 33 -18.66 -0.45 -4.22
C ASP A 33 -19.46 -0.62 -2.91
N LYS A 34 -19.08 -1.62 -2.12
CA LYS A 34 -19.60 -1.83 -0.77
C LYS A 34 -18.45 -2.07 0.20
N ILE A 35 -18.41 -1.25 1.25
CA ILE A 35 -17.55 -1.47 2.40
C ILE A 35 -18.23 -2.49 3.31
N LEU A 36 -17.52 -3.57 3.58
CA LEU A 36 -17.89 -4.66 4.47
C LEU A 36 -16.92 -4.63 5.65
N ASP A 37 -17.41 -4.19 6.80
CA ASP A 37 -16.64 -4.22 8.04
C ASP A 37 -16.55 -5.65 8.57
N SER A 38 -15.36 -6.06 9.01
CA SER A 38 -15.14 -7.30 9.74
C SER A 38 -14.62 -6.97 11.13
N MET A 39 -15.52 -6.62 12.05
CA MET A 39 -15.18 -6.57 13.47
C MET A 39 -15.27 -8.00 14.01
N GLU A 40 -14.14 -8.58 14.40
CA GLU A 40 -14.09 -9.98 14.83
C GLU A 40 -14.17 -10.10 16.36
N ASN A 41 -13.77 -9.07 17.13
CA ASN A 41 -13.88 -9.10 18.60
C ASN A 41 -13.89 -7.70 19.28
N LEU A 42 -14.27 -7.68 20.57
CA LEU A 42 -14.31 -6.47 21.40
C LEU A 42 -12.94 -5.81 21.59
N GLY A 43 -11.87 -6.62 21.63
CA GLY A 43 -10.50 -6.12 21.78
C GLY A 43 -10.05 -5.23 20.61
N GLU A 44 -10.46 -5.57 19.39
CA GLU A 44 -10.23 -4.76 18.18
C GLU A 44 -10.92 -3.40 18.27
N VAL A 45 -12.16 -3.38 18.75
CA VAL A 45 -12.92 -2.13 18.94
C VAL A 45 -12.19 -1.21 19.91
N LEU A 46 -11.70 -1.74 21.04
CA LEU A 46 -10.99 -0.96 22.06
C LEU A 46 -9.64 -0.41 21.56
N ARG A 47 -8.99 -1.09 20.62
CA ARG A 47 -7.75 -0.63 19.97
C ARG A 47 -7.99 0.30 18.77
N GLY A 48 -9.25 0.63 18.49
CA GLY A 48 -9.64 1.47 17.36
C GLY A 48 -9.44 0.80 16.01
N ASP A 49 -9.45 -0.54 15.94
CA ASP A 49 -9.38 -1.27 14.68
C ASP A 49 -10.70 -1.10 13.90
N ARG A 50 -10.57 -0.89 12.59
CA ARG A 50 -11.67 -0.65 11.64
C ARG A 50 -11.44 -1.47 10.38
N ILE A 51 -11.43 -2.78 10.56
CA ILE A 51 -11.09 -3.72 9.49
C ILE A 51 -12.21 -3.76 8.45
N ALA A 52 -11.85 -3.54 7.19
CA ALA A 52 -12.76 -3.58 6.05
C ALA A 52 -12.11 -4.26 4.84
N ASN A 53 -12.95 -4.73 3.91
CA ASN A 53 -12.48 -5.22 2.60
C ASN A 53 -11.73 -4.13 1.82
N SER A 54 -10.72 -4.53 1.05
CA SER A 54 -9.95 -3.65 0.17
C SER A 54 -10.08 -4.07 -1.31
N LEU A 55 -9.41 -3.35 -2.20
CA LEU A 55 -9.33 -3.65 -3.63
C LEU A 55 -8.11 -4.52 -4.00
N TYR A 56 -7.28 -4.92 -3.03
CA TYR A 56 -6.10 -5.75 -3.26
C TYR A 56 -6.47 -7.23 -3.15
N GLU A 57 -6.15 -7.99 -4.20
CA GLU A 57 -6.41 -9.43 -4.28
C GLU A 57 -5.20 -10.17 -4.86
N PHE A 58 -4.75 -11.22 -4.17
CA PHE A 58 -3.55 -11.97 -4.55
C PHE A 58 -3.93 -13.35 -5.08
N LYS A 59 -3.24 -13.80 -6.13
CA LYS A 59 -3.38 -15.13 -6.72
C LYS A 59 -2.16 -15.96 -6.37
N MET A 60 -2.25 -16.75 -5.29
CA MET A 60 -1.09 -17.55 -4.87
C MET A 60 -1.03 -18.90 -5.61
N PRO A 61 0.17 -19.42 -5.91
CA PRO A 61 1.50 -18.85 -5.64
C PRO A 61 2.09 -18.04 -6.82
N GLU A 62 1.25 -17.49 -7.70
CA GLU A 62 1.70 -16.83 -8.93
C GLU A 62 2.21 -15.41 -8.62
N PRO A 63 3.47 -15.07 -8.96
CA PRO A 63 3.93 -13.70 -8.86
C PRO A 63 3.11 -12.79 -9.76
N GLN A 64 2.67 -11.65 -9.23
CA GLN A 64 1.89 -10.68 -9.98
C GLN A 64 2.65 -9.35 -10.01
N MET A 65 2.67 -8.70 -11.16
CA MET A 65 3.41 -7.47 -11.35
C MET A 65 2.54 -6.40 -11.98
N CYS A 66 2.68 -5.16 -11.50
CA CYS A 66 2.02 -3.95 -11.96
C CYS A 66 0.48 -4.07 -12.02
N ASN A 67 -0.14 -4.63 -10.98
CA ASN A 67 -1.60 -4.66 -10.89
C ASN A 67 -2.10 -3.25 -10.58
N VAL A 68 -2.97 -2.70 -11.42
CA VAL A 68 -3.63 -1.42 -11.15
C VAL A 68 -4.76 -1.62 -10.17
N VAL A 69 -4.72 -0.94 -9.03
CA VAL A 69 -5.79 -0.94 -8.02
C VAL A 69 -6.89 0.01 -8.44
N CYS A 70 -6.51 1.27 -8.69
CA CYS A 70 -7.43 2.34 -9.01
C CYS A 70 -6.68 3.57 -9.51
N ARG A 71 -7.46 4.53 -10.00
CA ARG A 71 -7.03 5.87 -10.36
C ARG A 71 -7.93 6.88 -9.67
N ILE A 72 -7.33 7.91 -9.08
CA ILE A 72 -8.04 9.01 -8.43
C ILE A 72 -7.50 10.34 -8.96
N THR A 73 -8.34 11.36 -8.99
CA THR A 73 -7.94 12.74 -9.23
C THR A 73 -8.16 13.51 -7.94
N LEU A 74 -7.10 14.13 -7.42
CA LEU A 74 -7.19 14.91 -6.21
C LEU A 74 -7.88 16.25 -6.48
N ASN A 75 -8.72 16.68 -5.55
CA ASN A 75 -9.05 18.08 -5.38
C ASN A 75 -8.19 18.70 -4.26
N ALA A 76 -8.26 20.02 -4.08
CA ALA A 76 -7.50 20.75 -3.07
C ALA A 76 -7.68 20.21 -1.64
N LYS A 77 -8.89 19.75 -1.30
CA LYS A 77 -9.18 19.16 0.01
C LYS A 77 -8.49 17.80 0.16
N ASP A 78 -8.60 16.95 -0.86
CA ASP A 78 -7.98 15.62 -0.86
C ASP A 78 -6.45 15.71 -0.75
N ALA A 79 -5.85 16.63 -1.53
CA ALA A 79 -4.42 16.90 -1.46
C ALA A 79 -3.99 17.37 -0.07
N LYS A 80 -4.77 18.26 0.56
CA LYS A 80 -4.53 18.72 1.92
C LYS A 80 -4.61 17.56 2.94
N GLU A 81 -5.64 16.72 2.87
CA GLU A 81 -5.81 15.57 3.78
C GLU A 81 -4.62 14.59 3.68
N PHE A 82 -4.14 14.30 2.46
CA PHE A 82 -2.93 13.49 2.29
C PHE A 82 -1.68 14.17 2.87
N LYS A 83 -1.46 15.46 2.57
CA LYS A 83 -0.29 16.21 3.09
C LYS A 83 -0.26 16.21 4.62
N GLU A 84 -1.40 16.46 5.28
CA GLU A 84 -1.52 16.43 6.74
C GLU A 84 -1.18 15.04 7.31
N ARG A 85 -1.66 13.96 6.68
CA ARG A 85 -1.34 12.60 7.14
C ARG A 85 0.11 12.19 6.89
N ILE A 86 0.75 12.74 5.85
CA ILE A 86 2.18 12.56 5.61
C ILE A 86 3.00 13.31 6.67
N GLU A 87 2.64 14.57 6.96
CA GLU A 87 3.30 15.41 7.98
C GLU A 87 3.26 14.76 9.37
N ASP A 88 2.10 14.21 9.72
CA ASP A 88 1.87 13.51 10.97
C ASP A 88 2.41 12.07 10.97
N GLU A 89 3.15 11.64 9.95
CA GLU A 89 3.76 10.30 9.85
C GLU A 89 2.76 9.14 10.04
N TYR A 90 1.55 9.27 9.49
CA TYR A 90 0.60 8.17 9.50
C TYR A 90 1.09 7.01 8.63
N ARG A 91 0.89 5.81 9.15
CA ARG A 91 1.16 4.54 8.51
C ARG A 91 -0.15 3.80 8.25
N VAL A 92 -0.25 3.21 7.06
CA VAL A 92 -1.34 2.37 6.60
C VAL A 92 -1.17 0.95 7.14
N ASN A 93 -2.11 0.49 7.95
CA ASN A 93 -2.15 -0.88 8.43
C ASN A 93 -3.13 -1.71 7.59
N MET A 94 -2.66 -2.86 7.11
CA MET A 94 -3.44 -3.85 6.37
C MET A 94 -3.29 -5.23 7.02
N ILE A 95 -4.17 -6.16 6.66
CA ILE A 95 -4.24 -7.51 7.22
C ILE A 95 -4.46 -8.51 6.08
N LEU A 96 -3.76 -9.64 6.15
CA LEU A 96 -3.96 -10.79 5.26
C LEU A 96 -3.98 -12.06 6.13
N ASP A 97 -5.06 -12.84 6.07
CA ASP A 97 -5.21 -14.08 6.86
C ASP A 97 -4.84 -13.89 8.35
N ASN A 98 -5.39 -12.83 8.96
CA ASN A 98 -5.14 -12.40 10.35
C ASN A 98 -3.69 -12.01 10.68
N LEU A 99 -2.80 -11.96 9.68
CA LEU A 99 -1.44 -11.46 9.84
C LEU A 99 -1.37 -9.96 9.52
N PRO A 100 -0.72 -9.15 10.37
CA PRO A 100 -0.54 -7.73 10.09
C PRO A 100 0.48 -7.54 8.97
N LEU A 101 0.23 -6.53 8.13
CA LEU A 101 1.22 -6.06 7.18
C LEU A 101 2.40 -5.40 7.91
N VAL A 102 3.62 -5.78 7.54
CA VAL A 102 4.85 -5.17 8.07
C VAL A 102 5.79 -4.68 6.98
N GLU A 103 6.47 -3.58 7.24
CA GLU A 103 7.56 -3.05 6.41
C GLU A 103 8.91 -3.44 7.04
N PRO A 104 9.68 -4.35 6.42
CA PRO A 104 11.01 -4.70 6.90
C PRO A 104 12.03 -3.62 6.50
N TYR A 105 12.87 -3.20 7.44
CA TYR A 105 13.99 -2.31 7.19
C TYR A 105 15.26 -2.80 7.89
N LYS A 106 16.39 -2.66 7.20
CA LYS A 106 17.71 -2.95 7.78
C LYS A 106 18.16 -1.77 8.61
N ARG A 107 18.54 -2.03 9.86
CA ARG A 107 19.25 -1.05 10.68
C ARG A 107 20.73 -1.09 10.32
N ASN A 108 21.37 0.07 10.20
CA ASN A 108 22.81 0.13 9.91
C ASN A 108 23.67 -0.33 11.11
N ASP A 109 23.11 -0.30 12.32
CA ASP A 109 23.81 -0.59 13.58
C ASP A 109 23.62 -2.02 14.11
N ILE A 110 22.72 -2.79 13.51
CA ILE A 110 22.47 -4.19 13.88
C ILE A 110 22.34 -4.97 12.59
N ASP A 111 23.05 -6.10 12.45
CA ASP A 111 22.92 -7.01 11.31
C ASP A 111 21.63 -7.84 11.39
N SER A 112 20.50 -7.17 11.67
CA SER A 112 19.18 -7.76 11.74
C SER A 112 18.15 -6.85 11.08
N VAL A 113 17.14 -7.49 10.50
CA VAL A 113 15.99 -6.80 9.91
C VAL A 113 14.99 -6.51 11.02
N VAL A 114 14.65 -5.24 11.19
CA VAL A 114 13.57 -4.81 12.07
C VAL A 114 12.33 -4.61 11.20
N SER A 115 11.15 -4.95 11.72
CA SER A 115 9.89 -4.80 11.02
C SER A 115 9.01 -3.79 11.74
N GLN A 116 8.43 -2.86 10.99
CA GLN A 116 7.43 -1.91 11.48
C GLN A 116 6.05 -2.27 10.97
N HIS A 117 5.01 -2.03 11.76
CA HIS A 117 3.64 -2.24 11.31
C HIS A 117 3.24 -1.23 10.23
N GLY A 118 2.62 -1.73 9.16
CA GLY A 118 2.16 -0.92 8.05
C GLY A 118 3.29 -0.24 7.28
N PHE A 119 2.94 0.72 6.44
CA PHE A 119 3.87 1.56 5.67
C PHE A 119 3.41 3.01 5.71
N HIS A 120 4.31 4.00 5.58
CA HIS A 120 3.92 5.41 5.59
C HIS A 120 2.97 5.76 4.44
N VAL A 121 1.98 6.62 4.69
CA VAL A 121 1.08 7.17 3.65
C VAL A 121 1.90 7.80 2.50
N GLY A 122 3.00 8.45 2.85
CA GLY A 122 3.91 9.09 1.91
C GLY A 122 5.16 9.57 2.61
N LEU A 123 5.92 10.43 1.96
CA LEU A 123 7.19 10.97 2.43
C LEU A 123 7.29 12.47 2.12
N ILE A 124 8.04 13.17 2.96
CA ILE A 124 8.44 14.56 2.72
C ILE A 124 9.83 14.54 2.11
N GLY A 125 10.00 15.26 1.00
CA GLY A 125 11.28 15.35 0.30
C GLY A 125 11.55 16.73 -0.25
N GLN A 126 12.73 16.90 -0.83
CA GLN A 126 13.14 18.13 -1.52
C GLN A 126 13.79 17.74 -2.83
N TYR A 127 13.48 18.47 -3.90
CA TYR A 127 14.21 18.32 -5.15
C TYR A 127 15.60 18.95 -5.04
N ALA A 128 16.58 18.33 -5.70
CA ALA A 128 17.94 18.86 -5.75
C ALA A 128 17.95 20.33 -6.19
N GLY A 129 18.60 21.18 -5.40
CA GLY A 129 18.70 22.62 -5.68
C GLY A 129 17.46 23.46 -5.31
N LYS A 130 16.38 22.86 -4.77
CA LYS A 130 15.22 23.59 -4.24
C LYS A 130 15.19 23.51 -2.72
N ARG A 131 14.77 24.61 -2.07
CA ARG A 131 14.58 24.67 -0.61
C ARG A 131 13.17 24.32 -0.16
N GLU A 132 12.23 24.29 -1.10
CA GLU A 132 10.83 23.99 -0.81
C GLU A 132 10.64 22.50 -0.56
N GLN A 133 10.04 22.14 0.58
CA GLN A 133 9.61 20.78 0.86
C GLN A 133 8.39 20.43 0.00
N LYS A 134 8.39 19.20 -0.50
CA LYS A 134 7.29 18.62 -1.26
C LYS A 134 6.83 17.33 -0.59
N TYR A 135 5.56 17.02 -0.79
CA TYR A 135 4.91 15.83 -0.25
C TYR A 135 4.70 14.83 -1.36
N PHE A 136 5.11 13.59 -1.12
CA PHE A 136 5.03 12.52 -2.10
C PHE A 136 4.22 11.37 -1.53
N ILE A 137 3.31 10.81 -2.32
CA ILE A 137 2.44 9.70 -1.89
C ILE A 137 3.13 8.36 -2.17
N ASN A 138 3.00 7.39 -1.26
CA ASN A 138 3.33 5.99 -1.56
C ASN A 138 2.12 5.36 -2.26
N ASN A 139 2.22 5.18 -3.58
CA ASN A 139 1.13 4.68 -4.43
C ASN A 139 1.46 3.39 -5.17
N HIS A 140 2.70 2.87 -5.07
CA HIS A 140 3.05 1.54 -5.53
C HIS A 140 3.52 0.68 -4.36
N MET A 141 2.97 -0.51 -4.20
CA MET A 141 3.32 -1.42 -3.10
C MET A 141 3.82 -2.74 -3.66
N THR A 142 5.04 -3.13 -3.31
CA THR A 142 5.52 -4.49 -3.56
C THR A 142 5.25 -5.32 -2.31
N PHE A 143 4.28 -6.22 -2.38
CA PHE A 143 3.96 -7.14 -1.31
C PHE A 143 4.87 -8.37 -1.36
N THR A 144 5.03 -9.03 -0.21
CA THR A 144 5.66 -10.36 -0.14
C THR A 144 4.85 -11.20 0.82
N VAL A 145 4.28 -12.29 0.30
CA VAL A 145 3.49 -13.25 1.07
C VAL A 145 4.33 -14.50 1.31
N LYS A 146 4.72 -14.71 2.57
CA LYS A 146 5.47 -15.90 2.99
C LYS A 146 4.48 -16.98 3.38
N PHE A 147 4.66 -18.18 2.87
CA PHE A 147 3.82 -19.33 3.21
C PHE A 147 4.68 -20.56 3.49
N HIS A 148 4.19 -21.43 4.36
CA HIS A 148 4.71 -22.77 4.57
C HIS A 148 3.79 -23.76 3.87
N LYS A 149 4.38 -24.73 3.17
CA LYS A 149 3.66 -25.78 2.48
C LYS A 149 3.92 -27.11 3.18
N ASP A 150 2.85 -27.78 3.58
CA ASP A 150 2.90 -29.10 4.19
C ASP A 150 2.99 -30.17 3.10
N GLU A 151 4.15 -30.82 2.94
CA GLU A 151 4.40 -31.78 1.86
C GLU A 151 3.43 -32.99 1.86
N PRO A 152 3.05 -33.58 3.01
CA PRO A 152 2.10 -34.68 3.06
C PRO A 152 0.67 -34.33 2.62
N THR A 153 0.19 -33.09 2.86
CA THR A 153 -1.21 -32.69 2.64
C THR A 153 -1.40 -31.71 1.48
N ASP A 154 -0.30 -31.20 0.90
CA ASP A 154 -0.28 -30.08 -0.06
C ASP A 154 -0.86 -28.77 0.51
N ALA A 155 -1.20 -28.72 1.80
CA ALA A 155 -1.81 -27.55 2.44
C ALA A 155 -0.79 -26.41 2.56
N ALA A 156 -1.24 -25.18 2.25
CA ALA A 156 -0.43 -23.98 2.42
C ALA A 156 -0.98 -23.15 3.58
N ARG A 157 -0.07 -22.63 4.41
CA ARG A 157 -0.37 -21.69 5.49
C ARG A 157 0.43 -20.43 5.32
N ILE A 158 -0.22 -19.27 5.36
CA ILE A 158 0.48 -17.99 5.34
C ILE A 158 1.16 -17.76 6.69
N VAL A 159 2.42 -17.33 6.65
CA VAL A 159 3.27 -17.12 7.83
C VAL A 159 3.92 -15.74 7.85
N GLY A 160 3.77 -14.93 6.79
CA GLY A 160 4.25 -13.55 6.78
C GLY A 160 3.60 -12.72 5.69
N PHE A 161 3.39 -11.45 5.98
CA PHE A 161 2.83 -10.47 5.07
C PHE A 161 3.64 -9.17 5.14
N GLU A 162 4.49 -8.96 4.15
CA GLU A 162 5.44 -7.86 4.12
C GLU A 162 5.14 -6.89 2.96
N VAL A 163 5.59 -5.65 3.07
CA VAL A 163 5.46 -4.63 2.03
C VAL A 163 6.72 -3.80 1.90
N LYS A 164 7.03 -3.41 0.66
CA LYS A 164 7.93 -2.32 0.35
C LYS A 164 7.16 -1.23 -0.43
N PRO A 165 6.96 -0.04 0.16
CA PRO A 165 6.24 1.05 -0.50
C PRO A 165 7.16 1.86 -1.41
N PHE A 166 6.58 2.41 -2.47
CA PHE A 166 7.24 3.33 -3.39
C PHE A 166 6.30 4.48 -3.77
N SER A 167 6.90 5.64 -3.98
CA SER A 167 6.25 6.75 -4.66
C SER A 167 6.63 6.71 -6.14
N ALA A 168 5.64 6.57 -7.02
CA ALA A 168 5.86 6.42 -8.45
C ALA A 168 4.90 7.28 -9.25
N ARG A 169 5.44 8.20 -10.04
CA ARG A 169 4.69 8.95 -11.03
C ARG A 169 4.40 8.06 -12.24
N HIS A 170 3.35 7.26 -12.14
CA HIS A 170 2.97 6.37 -13.23
C HIS A 170 2.63 7.11 -14.52
N GLU A 171 3.14 6.58 -15.63
CA GLU A 171 2.94 7.11 -16.98
C GLU A 171 2.30 6.05 -17.87
N TYR A 172 1.52 6.50 -18.85
CA TYR A 172 0.84 5.67 -19.83
C TYR A 172 0.60 6.47 -21.11
N GLU A 173 0.47 5.77 -22.25
CA GLU A 173 0.29 6.43 -23.54
C GLU A 173 -1.19 6.57 -23.92
N GLY A 174 -1.63 7.75 -24.36
CA GLY A 174 -2.99 7.96 -24.87
C GLY A 174 -4.05 8.15 -23.76
N LYS A 175 -5.31 7.84 -24.06
CA LYS A 175 -6.42 7.98 -23.09
C LYS A 175 -6.43 6.81 -22.11
N TRP A 176 -6.81 7.10 -20.86
CA TRP A 176 -6.98 6.08 -19.84
C TRP A 176 -8.16 5.14 -20.14
N ASP A 177 -7.96 3.86 -19.88
CA ASP A 177 -8.99 2.83 -19.79
C ASP A 177 -8.66 1.85 -18.64
N ASP A 178 -9.62 1.04 -18.18
CA ASP A 178 -9.41 0.16 -17.02
C ASP A 178 -8.48 -1.04 -17.30
N LYS A 179 -8.04 -1.23 -18.56
CA LYS A 179 -7.09 -2.26 -18.96
C LYS A 179 -5.75 -1.65 -19.37
N LYS A 180 -5.51 -0.40 -18.96
CA LYS A 180 -4.38 0.36 -19.45
C LYS A 180 -3.06 -0.18 -18.90
N ARG A 181 -2.10 -0.34 -19.81
CA ARG A 181 -0.72 -0.70 -19.49
C ARG A 181 0.06 0.56 -19.16
N LEU A 182 0.77 0.51 -18.04
CA LEU A 182 1.68 1.56 -17.59
C LEU A 182 3.06 1.33 -18.22
N THR A 183 3.83 2.41 -18.40
CA THR A 183 5.22 2.34 -18.88
C THR A 183 6.21 2.29 -17.72
N THR A 184 5.82 2.81 -16.55
CA THR A 184 6.64 2.84 -15.33
C THR A 184 6.65 1.53 -14.55
N CYS A 185 5.65 0.67 -14.77
CA CYS A 185 5.75 -0.74 -14.43
C CYS A 185 5.12 -1.56 -15.54
N ASP A 186 5.77 -2.65 -15.94
CA ASP A 186 5.39 -3.42 -17.11
C ASP A 186 5.85 -4.88 -17.00
N PRO A 187 4.91 -5.83 -16.80
CA PRO A 187 5.17 -7.26 -16.74
C PRO A 187 5.95 -7.81 -17.94
N HIS A 188 5.66 -7.31 -19.13
CA HIS A 188 6.24 -7.85 -20.37
C HIS A 188 7.66 -7.32 -20.60
N ALA A 189 7.91 -6.07 -20.21
CA ALA A 189 9.25 -5.48 -20.24
C ALA A 189 10.08 -5.85 -19.00
N LYS A 190 9.51 -6.59 -18.04
CA LYS A 190 10.12 -6.89 -16.73
C LYS A 190 10.57 -5.62 -16.00
N HIS A 191 9.77 -4.56 -16.12
CA HIS A 191 10.04 -3.27 -15.52
C HIS A 191 9.21 -3.13 -14.24
N SER A 192 9.87 -3.11 -13.08
CA SER A 192 9.23 -2.89 -11.78
C SER A 192 9.54 -1.50 -11.28
N VAL A 193 8.67 -0.96 -10.42
CA VAL A 193 8.95 0.30 -9.73
C VAL A 193 10.11 0.11 -8.75
N THR A 194 10.95 1.12 -8.68
CA THR A 194 12.15 1.20 -7.86
C THR A 194 12.23 2.55 -7.15
N SER A 195 13.19 2.71 -6.24
CA SER A 195 13.45 3.99 -5.58
C SER A 195 14.09 5.05 -6.50
N SER A 196 14.50 4.67 -7.71
CA SER A 196 15.01 5.60 -8.73
C SER A 196 13.92 6.21 -9.60
N ASP A 197 12.70 5.68 -9.54
CA ASP A 197 11.58 6.23 -10.29
C ASP A 197 11.19 7.62 -9.78
N SER A 198 10.65 8.44 -10.68
CA SER A 198 10.21 9.79 -10.31
C SER A 198 9.06 9.68 -9.29
N PRO A 199 9.17 10.31 -8.10
CA PRO A 199 8.14 10.23 -7.10
C PRO A 199 6.90 11.03 -7.50
N HIS A 200 5.75 10.66 -6.96
CA HIS A 200 4.47 11.29 -7.26
C HIS A 200 4.13 12.36 -6.21
N GLU A 201 4.19 13.64 -6.61
CA GLU A 201 3.81 14.76 -5.74
C GLU A 201 2.30 14.80 -5.46
N VAL A 202 1.93 15.07 -4.21
CA VAL A 202 0.55 15.31 -3.81
C VAL A 202 0.22 16.77 -4.08
N GLU A 203 -0.57 17.06 -5.11
CA GLU A 203 -1.05 18.41 -5.42
C GLU A 203 -2.49 18.38 -5.95
N ASP A 204 -3.14 19.55 -5.94
CA ASP A 204 -4.47 19.72 -6.53
C ASP A 204 -4.48 19.36 -8.02
N GLU A 205 -5.61 18.83 -8.49
CA GLU A 205 -5.86 18.35 -9.85
C GLU A 205 -4.91 17.25 -10.36
N LYS A 206 -4.06 16.69 -9.49
CA LYS A 206 -3.17 15.58 -9.87
C LYS A 206 -3.91 14.25 -9.89
N GLU A 207 -3.61 13.47 -10.91
CA GLU A 207 -4.07 12.09 -11.04
C GLU A 207 -3.05 11.14 -10.39
N ILE A 208 -3.50 10.36 -9.41
CA ILE A 208 -2.70 9.32 -8.77
C ILE A 208 -3.24 7.96 -9.21
N ILE A 209 -2.35 7.11 -9.71
CA ILE A 209 -2.63 5.71 -10.01
C ILE A 209 -2.01 4.87 -8.89
N PHE A 210 -2.82 4.03 -8.24
CA PHE A 210 -2.34 3.09 -7.24
C PHE A 210 -2.10 1.73 -7.89
N THR A 211 -0.94 1.15 -7.63
CA THR A 211 -0.54 -0.14 -8.20
C THR A 211 0.15 -1.04 -7.17
N TYR A 212 0.27 -2.33 -7.48
CA TYR A 212 1.01 -3.25 -6.63
C TYR A 212 1.60 -4.45 -7.37
N ASP A 213 2.65 -4.98 -6.78
CA ASP A 213 3.28 -6.26 -7.09
C ASP A 213 3.07 -7.23 -5.91
N VAL A 214 3.11 -8.55 -6.17
CA VAL A 214 2.99 -9.63 -5.16
C VAL A 214 3.98 -10.74 -5.48
#